data_AF-A0AAJ6BGF9-F1
#
_entry.id   AF-A0AAJ6BGF9-F1
#
_cell.length_a   1.000
_cell.length_b   1.000
_cell.length_c   1.000
_cell.angle_alpha   90.00
_cell.angle_beta   90.00
_cell.angle_gamma   90.00
#
_symmetry.space_group_name_H-M   'P 1'
#
loop_
_entity.id
_entity.type
_entity.pdbx_description
1 polymer ?
#
loop_
_entity_poly.entity_id
_entity_poly.type
_entity_poly.pdbx_seq_one_letter_code
_entity_poly.pdbx_strand_id
1 'polypeptide(L)'
;MDTKMEIEQLAREIRELLSKLDTTFWEVHVEDRDMVNGTDRHDNIEWLFHGTRRLYYKICLFLELRGLNAYLEMFRSRYANAVYDRDDSLQGSMLRYSEYEPSMIILEEFRDFLSVFPDVRSREREKSTDRLRMILDNTRSILTQTNTQPENEAKVYNAVRWFIDVVYPSTRHGGSTRFQKKFTNYKPDILIPELQSAVEYKYVRSGKSFGTYLDQLKTDADSYTGDPDYKYFYAVVYFENSGELSPHGFNHGVTEKQFPDNWTVIAV
;
A
#
# COMPACT_ATOMS: atom_id res chain seq x y z
N MET A 1 22.00 -19.36 -23.23
CA MET A 1 21.10 -19.03 -22.11
C MET A 1 20.02 -18.12 -22.70
N ASP A 2 18.74 -18.42 -22.49
CA ASP A 2 17.64 -17.68 -23.11
C ASP A 2 17.53 -16.28 -22.49
N THR A 3 17.70 -15.23 -23.29
CA THR A 3 17.61 -13.83 -22.85
C THR A 3 16.32 -13.53 -22.10
N LYS A 4 15.21 -14.22 -22.44
CA LYS A 4 13.94 -14.08 -21.72
C LYS A 4 14.04 -14.61 -20.29
N MET A 5 14.65 -15.77 -20.10
CA MET A 5 14.87 -16.38 -18.78
C MET A 5 15.79 -15.52 -17.92
N GLU A 6 16.78 -14.87 -18.53
CA GLU A 6 17.69 -13.92 -17.85
C GLU A 6 16.96 -12.64 -17.39
N ILE A 7 16.07 -12.09 -18.22
CA ILE A 7 15.23 -10.94 -17.86
C ILE A 7 14.28 -11.28 -16.70
N GLU A 8 13.63 -12.45 -16.75
CA GLU A 8 12.73 -12.90 -15.68
C GLU A 8 13.47 -13.13 -14.35
N GLN A 9 14.68 -13.71 -14.44
CA GLN A 9 15.57 -13.89 -13.30
C GLN A 9 15.96 -12.54 -12.70
N LEU A 10 16.36 -11.59 -13.54
CA LEU A 10 16.79 -10.27 -13.10
C LEU A 10 15.64 -9.47 -12.48
N ALA A 11 14.43 -9.55 -13.04
CA ALA A 11 13.22 -8.95 -12.47
C ALA A 11 12.90 -9.50 -11.07
N ARG A 12 13.12 -10.79 -10.84
CA ARG A 12 12.99 -11.40 -9.52
C ARG A 12 14.04 -10.89 -8.53
N GLU A 13 15.32 -10.85 -8.95
CA GLU A 13 16.40 -10.35 -8.09
C GLU A 13 16.25 -8.86 -7.73
N ILE A 14 15.72 -8.05 -8.65
CA ILE A 14 15.39 -6.64 -8.38
C ILE A 14 14.34 -6.54 -7.25
N ARG A 15 13.29 -7.36 -7.31
CA ARG A 15 12.23 -7.38 -6.27
C ARG A 15 12.76 -7.83 -4.91
N GLU A 16 13.50 -8.94 -4.89
CA GLU A 16 14.09 -9.47 -3.65
C GLU A 16 15.03 -8.45 -3.01
N LEU A 17 15.83 -7.75 -3.83
CA LEU A 17 16.76 -6.73 -3.33
C LEU A 17 16.05 -5.46 -2.84
N LEU A 18 15.00 -5.00 -3.53
CA LEU A 18 14.14 -3.89 -3.07
C LEU A 18 13.54 -4.19 -1.69
N SER A 19 12.97 -5.39 -1.52
CA SER A 19 12.36 -5.81 -0.25
C SER A 19 13.39 -5.86 0.87
N LYS A 20 14.56 -6.46 0.61
CA LYS A 20 15.61 -6.56 1.62
C LYS A 20 16.12 -5.17 2.04
N LEU A 21 16.21 -4.23 1.09
CA LEU A 21 16.67 -2.87 1.35
C LEU A 21 15.72 -2.10 2.26
N ASP A 22 14.41 -2.25 2.07
CA ASP A 22 13.42 -1.68 3.00
C ASP A 22 13.56 -2.25 4.40
N THR A 23 13.66 -3.58 4.52
CA THR A 23 13.75 -4.25 5.83
C THR A 23 14.95 -3.75 6.61
N THR A 24 16.14 -3.72 6.01
CA THR A 24 17.33 -3.23 6.70
C THR A 24 17.27 -1.72 6.97
N PHE A 25 16.62 -0.94 6.11
CA PHE A 25 16.43 0.49 6.41
C PHE A 25 15.58 0.67 7.65
N TRP A 26 14.52 -0.13 7.79
CA TRP A 26 13.65 -0.13 8.96
C TRP A 26 14.40 -0.56 10.23
N GLU A 27 15.19 -1.63 10.17
CA GLU A 27 16.08 -2.08 11.27
C GLU A 27 17.05 -0.97 11.73
N VAL A 28 17.62 -0.20 10.80
CA VAL A 28 18.61 0.84 11.13
C VAL A 28 17.99 2.11 11.72
N HIS A 29 16.78 2.46 11.27
CA HIS A 29 16.18 3.78 11.49
C HIS A 29 14.92 3.77 12.37
N VAL A 30 14.30 2.61 12.62
CA VAL A 30 13.04 2.48 13.36
C VAL A 30 13.18 1.60 14.60
N GLU A 31 13.90 0.48 14.51
CA GLU A 31 14.11 -0.39 15.67
C GLU A 31 14.90 0.31 16.78
N ASP A 32 14.55 0.00 18.03
CA ASP A 32 15.06 0.69 19.21
C ASP A 32 16.59 0.63 19.29
N ARG A 33 17.22 1.79 19.51
CA ARG A 33 18.68 1.96 19.48
C ARG A 33 19.40 1.11 20.51
N ASP A 34 18.69 0.68 21.55
CA ASP A 34 19.21 -0.15 22.64
C ASP A 34 19.16 -1.66 22.34
N MET A 35 18.52 -2.10 21.25
CA MET A 35 18.42 -3.52 20.86
C MET A 35 19.37 -3.95 19.74
N VAL A 36 19.92 -3.01 18.95
CA VAL A 36 20.83 -3.32 17.83
C VAL A 36 22.28 -3.05 18.24
N ASN A 37 23.14 -4.07 18.10
CA ASN A 37 24.55 -3.94 18.43
C ASN A 37 25.22 -2.88 17.53
N GLY A 38 26.09 -2.03 18.08
CA GLY A 38 26.65 -0.88 17.36
C GLY A 38 27.40 -1.22 16.06
N THR A 39 28.01 -2.41 16.00
CA THR A 39 28.70 -2.94 14.81
C THR A 39 27.70 -3.37 13.72
N ASP A 40 26.63 -4.08 14.10
CA ASP A 40 25.60 -4.57 13.16
C ASP A 40 24.88 -3.40 12.48
N ARG A 41 24.64 -2.30 13.20
CA ARG A 41 24.04 -1.09 12.64
C ARG A 41 24.95 -0.41 11.61
N HIS A 42 26.26 -0.36 11.84
CA HIS A 42 27.21 0.21 10.88
C HIS A 42 27.27 -0.63 9.60
N ASP A 43 27.36 -1.94 9.73
CA ASP A 43 27.37 -2.88 8.61
C ASP A 43 26.07 -2.79 7.80
N ASN A 44 24.93 -2.63 8.47
CA ASN A 44 23.64 -2.41 7.82
C ASN A 44 23.57 -1.08 7.05
N ILE A 45 24.14 0.01 7.57
CA ILE A 45 24.21 1.29 6.84
C ILE A 45 25.10 1.17 5.60
N GLU A 46 26.27 0.53 5.71
CA GLU A 46 27.13 0.25 4.55
C GLU A 46 26.41 -0.63 3.53
N TRP A 47 25.67 -1.64 4.01
CA TRP A 47 24.89 -2.52 3.17
C TRP A 47 23.75 -1.78 2.43
N LEU A 48 23.07 -0.83 3.07
CA LEU A 48 22.05 0.00 2.42
C LEU A 48 22.63 0.80 1.27
N PHE A 49 23.80 1.41 1.46
CA PHE A 49 24.48 2.16 0.39
C PHE A 49 24.88 1.25 -0.78
N HIS A 50 25.63 0.19 -0.48
CA HIS A 50 26.11 -0.74 -1.51
C HIS A 50 24.99 -1.52 -2.19
N GLY A 51 23.94 -1.88 -1.44
CA GLY A 51 22.78 -2.57 -1.94
C GLY A 51 21.92 -1.68 -2.84
N THR A 52 21.75 -0.40 -2.50
CA THR A 52 21.10 0.59 -3.38
C THR A 52 21.84 0.75 -4.71
N ARG A 53 23.18 0.82 -4.67
CA ARG A 53 24.00 0.83 -5.89
C ARG A 53 23.85 -0.45 -6.71
N ARG A 54 23.85 -1.61 -6.04
CA ARG A 54 23.64 -2.89 -6.70
C ARG A 54 22.27 -2.96 -7.39
N LEU A 55 21.24 -2.45 -6.73
CA LEU A 55 19.89 -2.37 -7.28
C LEU A 55 19.86 -1.46 -8.53
N TYR A 56 20.49 -0.29 -8.47
CA TYR A 56 20.63 0.61 -9.62
C TYR A 56 21.26 -0.08 -10.84
N TYR A 57 22.36 -0.83 -10.65
CA TYR A 57 23.00 -1.55 -11.76
C TYR A 57 22.12 -2.66 -12.32
N LYS A 58 21.38 -3.38 -11.46
CA LYS A 58 20.43 -4.40 -11.91
C LYS A 58 19.30 -3.80 -12.74
N ILE A 59 18.77 -2.65 -12.34
CA ILE A 59 17.74 -1.94 -13.12
C ILE A 59 18.30 -1.50 -14.47
N CYS A 60 19.53 -0.95 -14.49
CA CYS A 60 20.18 -0.59 -15.74
C CYS A 60 20.31 -1.80 -16.69
N LEU A 61 20.80 -2.93 -16.18
CA LEU A 61 20.93 -4.16 -16.96
C LEU A 61 19.56 -4.70 -17.43
N PHE A 62 18.53 -4.61 -16.60
CA PHE A 62 17.16 -5.02 -16.95
C PHE A 62 16.60 -4.22 -18.12
N LEU A 63 16.79 -2.89 -18.09
CA LEU A 63 16.36 -2.00 -19.18
C LEU A 63 17.19 -2.23 -20.46
N GLU A 64 18.49 -2.46 -20.32
CA GLU A 64 19.41 -2.75 -21.42
C GLU A 64 19.08 -4.06 -22.13
N LEU A 65 18.86 -5.15 -21.38
CA LEU A 65 18.49 -6.46 -21.93
C LEU A 65 17.12 -6.43 -22.63
N ARG A 66 16.22 -5.53 -22.21
CA ARG A 66 14.93 -5.29 -22.88
C ARG A 66 15.01 -4.35 -24.09
N GLY A 67 16.18 -3.77 -24.38
CA GLY A 67 16.37 -2.82 -25.46
C GLY A 67 15.68 -1.46 -25.24
N LEU A 68 15.38 -1.11 -23.99
CA LEU A 68 14.65 0.11 -23.63
C LEU A 68 15.61 1.30 -23.40
N ASN A 69 16.37 1.66 -24.43
CA ASN A 69 17.46 2.65 -24.33
C ASN A 69 17.01 4.02 -23.80
N ALA A 70 15.85 4.51 -24.22
CA ALA A 70 15.32 5.79 -23.73
C ALA A 70 15.00 5.73 -22.22
N TYR A 71 14.42 4.63 -21.73
CA TYR A 71 14.17 4.43 -20.30
C TYR A 71 15.48 4.30 -19.53
N LEU A 72 16.47 3.61 -20.09
CA LEU A 72 17.79 3.47 -19.49
C LEU A 72 18.47 4.84 -19.33
N GLU A 73 18.45 5.67 -20.36
CA GLU A 73 19.00 7.03 -20.31
C GLU A 73 18.26 7.89 -19.28
N MET A 74 16.92 7.88 -19.29
CA MET A 74 16.11 8.59 -18.29
C MET A 74 16.45 8.17 -16.86
N PHE A 75 16.57 6.86 -16.62
CA PHE A 75 16.89 6.31 -15.30
C PHE A 75 18.30 6.74 -14.86
N ARG A 76 19.30 6.61 -15.74
CA ARG A 76 20.68 7.02 -15.45
C ARG A 76 20.77 8.52 -15.16
N SER A 77 20.19 9.36 -16.02
CA SER A 77 20.23 10.82 -15.86
C SER A 77 19.58 11.28 -14.56
N ARG A 78 18.53 10.59 -14.11
CA ARG A 78 17.82 10.96 -12.88
C ARG A 78 18.54 10.49 -11.62
N TYR A 79 19.14 9.30 -11.62
CA TYR A 79 19.56 8.65 -10.37
C TYR A 79 21.06 8.39 -10.25
N ALA A 80 21.85 8.50 -11.32
CA ALA A 80 23.28 8.16 -11.28
C ALA A 80 24.02 8.93 -10.19
N ASN A 81 23.82 10.24 -10.05
CA ASN A 81 24.51 11.03 -9.04
C ASN A 81 24.10 10.63 -7.61
N ALA A 82 22.79 10.50 -7.38
CA ALA A 82 22.24 10.16 -6.06
C ALA A 82 22.66 8.78 -5.56
N VAL A 83 22.95 7.81 -6.44
CA VAL A 83 23.43 6.48 -6.01
C VAL A 83 24.93 6.45 -5.68
N TYR A 84 25.71 7.44 -6.13
CA TYR A 84 27.15 7.52 -5.83
C TYR A 84 27.45 8.42 -4.65
N ASP A 85 26.57 9.38 -4.36
CA ASP A 85 26.60 10.15 -3.14
C ASP A 85 25.97 9.35 -2.00
N ARG A 86 26.76 9.09 -0.96
CA ARG A 86 26.33 8.25 0.15
C ARG A 86 25.20 8.91 0.94
N ASP A 87 25.30 10.19 1.23
CA ASP A 87 24.32 10.87 2.06
C ASP A 87 23.00 10.97 1.30
N ASP A 88 23.04 11.35 0.02
CA ASP A 88 21.84 11.39 -0.84
C ASP A 88 21.20 10.01 -1.00
N SER A 89 21.98 8.95 -1.20
CA SER A 89 21.45 7.60 -1.35
C SER A 89 20.74 7.08 -0.09
N LEU A 90 21.18 7.52 1.09
CA LEU A 90 20.67 7.10 2.38
C LEU A 90 19.58 8.03 2.93
N GLN A 91 19.19 9.07 2.16
CA GLN A 91 18.13 9.98 2.58
C GLN A 91 16.80 9.21 2.74
N GLY A 92 16.31 9.22 3.98
CA GLY A 92 14.97 8.77 4.32
C GLY A 92 13.95 9.90 4.16
N SER A 93 12.72 9.55 3.77
CA SER A 93 11.58 10.44 3.96
C SER A 93 10.91 10.12 5.30
N MET A 94 11.25 10.87 6.34
CA MET A 94 10.40 10.94 7.55
C MET A 94 9.12 11.74 7.32
N LEU A 95 9.05 12.49 6.20
CA LEU A 95 7.96 13.40 5.89
C LEU A 95 7.09 12.92 4.72
N ARG A 96 7.31 11.76 4.12
CA ARG A 96 6.30 11.21 3.19
C ARG A 96 5.34 10.35 4.00
N TYR A 97 5.87 9.33 4.66
CA TYR A 97 5.20 8.52 5.68
C TYR A 97 5.21 9.16 7.08
N SER A 98 4.28 8.75 7.96
CA SER A 98 4.26 9.20 9.36
C SER A 98 5.58 8.84 10.07
N GLU A 99 5.86 9.48 11.21
CA GLU A 99 7.05 9.24 12.05
C GLU A 99 7.31 7.77 12.42
N TYR A 100 6.34 6.88 12.16
CA TYR A 100 6.36 5.45 12.45
C TYR A 100 6.80 4.54 11.29
N GLU A 101 6.94 5.03 10.03
CA GLU A 101 7.45 4.21 8.91
C GLU A 101 8.31 5.02 7.93
N PRO A 102 9.50 5.44 8.33
CA PRO A 102 10.43 6.04 7.38
C PRO A 102 10.77 5.02 6.27
N SER A 103 10.85 5.51 5.03
CA SER A 103 11.37 4.77 3.87
C SER A 103 12.54 5.54 3.24
N MET A 104 13.43 4.85 2.53
CA MET A 104 14.45 5.51 1.70
C MET A 104 13.82 6.14 0.47
N ILE A 105 14.06 7.44 0.26
CA ILE A 105 13.49 8.20 -0.87
C ILE A 105 13.86 7.53 -2.20
N ILE A 106 15.12 7.17 -2.36
CA ILE A 106 15.63 6.60 -3.60
C ILE A 106 15.00 5.24 -3.94
N LEU A 107 14.65 4.43 -2.93
CA LEU A 107 13.99 3.14 -3.15
C LEU A 107 12.54 3.33 -3.60
N GLU A 108 11.82 4.30 -3.02
CA GLU A 108 10.47 4.67 -3.47
C GLU A 108 10.50 5.20 -4.90
N GLU A 109 11.47 6.04 -5.24
CA GLU A 109 11.62 6.54 -6.60
C GLU A 109 11.92 5.41 -7.61
N PHE A 110 12.73 4.42 -7.22
CA PHE A 110 12.97 3.23 -8.05
C PHE A 110 11.69 2.40 -8.23
N ARG A 111 10.88 2.22 -7.18
CA ARG A 111 9.59 1.53 -7.27
C ARG A 111 8.64 2.23 -8.21
N ASP A 112 8.50 3.55 -8.07
CA ASP A 112 7.63 4.35 -8.92
C ASP A 112 8.10 4.28 -10.39
N PHE A 113 9.41 4.35 -10.65
CA PHE A 113 9.97 4.18 -11.99
C PHE A 113 9.68 2.78 -12.56
N LEU A 114 9.85 1.74 -11.76
CA LEU A 114 9.65 0.35 -12.17
C LEU A 114 8.18 -0.06 -12.23
N SER A 115 7.27 0.79 -11.73
CA SER A 115 5.84 0.49 -11.68
C SER A 115 5.22 0.23 -13.05
N VAL A 116 5.86 0.60 -14.16
CA VAL A 116 5.35 0.29 -15.51
C VAL A 116 5.64 -1.15 -15.96
N PHE A 117 6.45 -1.91 -15.22
CA PHE A 117 6.89 -3.27 -15.57
C PHE A 117 6.21 -4.34 -14.69
N PRO A 118 5.19 -5.07 -15.19
CA PRO A 118 4.43 -6.04 -14.38
C PRO A 118 5.27 -7.19 -13.81
N ASP A 119 6.36 -7.55 -14.48
CA ASP A 119 7.31 -8.58 -14.07
C ASP A 119 8.19 -8.16 -12.87
N VAL A 120 8.41 -6.85 -12.73
CA VAL A 120 9.16 -6.24 -11.62
C VAL A 120 8.23 -5.71 -10.53
N ARG A 121 6.95 -5.45 -10.83
CA ARG A 121 5.91 -5.27 -9.79
C ARG A 121 5.96 -6.47 -8.84
N SER A 122 5.95 -6.22 -7.54
CA SER A 122 5.95 -7.32 -6.59
C SER A 122 4.62 -8.08 -6.73
N ARG A 123 4.70 -9.34 -7.19
CA ARG A 123 3.59 -10.29 -7.08
C ARG A 123 3.10 -10.42 -5.65
N GLU A 124 3.96 -10.11 -4.68
CA GLU A 124 3.60 -10.04 -3.27
C GLU A 124 2.69 -8.86 -2.96
N ARG A 125 2.87 -7.66 -3.51
CA ARG A 125 1.87 -6.60 -3.33
C ARG A 125 0.53 -6.96 -3.96
N GLU A 126 0.52 -7.51 -5.17
CA GLU A 126 -0.71 -7.99 -5.82
C GLU A 126 -1.38 -9.07 -4.96
N LYS A 127 -0.63 -10.08 -4.51
CA LYS A 127 -1.14 -11.12 -3.60
C LYS A 127 -1.57 -10.57 -2.24
N SER A 128 -0.92 -9.54 -1.71
CA SER A 128 -1.28 -8.93 -0.44
C SER A 128 -2.50 -8.01 -0.56
N THR A 129 -2.68 -7.32 -1.70
CA THR A 129 -3.94 -6.61 -1.98
C THR A 129 -5.08 -7.60 -2.24
N ASP A 130 -4.82 -8.74 -2.91
CA ASP A 130 -5.79 -9.83 -3.05
C ASP A 130 -6.15 -10.45 -1.69
N ARG A 131 -5.18 -10.64 -0.79
CA ARG A 131 -5.43 -11.10 0.58
C ARG A 131 -6.24 -10.09 1.38
N LEU A 132 -5.92 -8.80 1.29
CA LEU A 132 -6.72 -7.75 1.93
C LEU A 132 -8.16 -7.82 1.42
N ARG A 133 -8.36 -7.84 0.10
CA ARG A 133 -9.69 -7.96 -0.50
C ARG A 133 -10.42 -9.21 -0.01
N MET A 134 -9.74 -10.35 0.03
CA MET A 134 -10.32 -11.60 0.56
C MET A 134 -10.75 -11.45 2.02
N ILE A 135 -9.98 -10.76 2.87
CA ILE A 135 -10.36 -10.49 4.26
C ILE A 135 -11.63 -9.63 4.32
N LEU A 136 -11.66 -8.54 3.53
CA LEU A 136 -12.80 -7.62 3.48
C LEU A 136 -14.07 -8.30 2.96
N ASP A 137 -13.98 -9.09 1.87
CA ASP A 137 -15.07 -9.90 1.32
C ASP A 137 -15.61 -10.91 2.36
N ASN A 138 -14.76 -11.36 3.29
CA ASN A 138 -15.12 -12.31 4.35
C ASN A 138 -15.57 -11.65 5.66
N THR A 139 -15.87 -10.35 5.67
CA THR A 139 -16.32 -9.61 6.87
C THR A 139 -17.41 -10.36 7.64
N ARG A 140 -18.46 -10.86 6.97
CA ARG A 140 -19.56 -11.60 7.60
C ARG A 140 -19.09 -12.89 8.30
N SER A 141 -18.17 -13.62 7.67
CA SER A 141 -17.56 -14.82 8.26
C SER A 141 -16.75 -14.47 9.50
N ILE A 142 -15.96 -13.39 9.45
CA ILE A 142 -15.16 -12.90 10.60
C ILE A 142 -16.07 -12.51 11.78
N LEU A 143 -17.16 -11.79 11.53
CA LEU A 143 -18.13 -11.44 12.56
C LEU A 143 -18.74 -12.67 13.21
N THR A 144 -19.08 -13.69 12.42
CA THR A 144 -19.64 -14.96 12.90
C THR A 144 -18.63 -15.69 13.78
N GLN A 145 -17.37 -15.80 13.34
CA GLN A 145 -16.32 -16.52 14.08
C GLN A 145 -15.89 -15.80 15.36
N THR A 146 -15.94 -14.47 15.37
CA THR A 146 -15.64 -13.66 16.57
C THR A 146 -16.86 -13.48 17.49
N ASN A 147 -18.01 -14.06 17.13
CA ASN A 147 -19.28 -13.90 17.84
C ASN A 147 -19.66 -12.41 18.06
N THR A 148 -19.31 -11.56 17.09
CA THR A 148 -19.58 -10.12 17.12
C THR A 148 -20.95 -9.83 16.51
N GLN A 149 -21.81 -9.14 17.27
CA GLN A 149 -23.07 -8.64 16.74
C GLN A 149 -22.86 -7.29 16.02
N PRO A 150 -23.21 -7.19 14.74
CA PRO A 150 -23.02 -5.97 13.96
C PRO A 150 -24.17 -5.00 14.21
N GLU A 151 -24.05 -4.13 15.22
CA GLU A 151 -25.09 -3.14 15.58
C GLU A 151 -24.89 -1.77 14.88
N ASN A 152 -23.66 -1.53 14.46
CA ASN A 152 -23.20 -0.29 13.83
C ASN A 152 -21.85 -0.52 13.12
N GLU A 153 -21.45 0.47 12.34
CA GLU A 153 -20.19 0.53 11.59
C GLU A 153 -18.98 0.22 12.47
N ALA A 154 -18.91 0.82 13.67
CA ALA A 154 -17.80 0.64 14.59
C ALA A 154 -17.65 -0.80 15.09
N LYS A 155 -18.75 -1.49 15.38
CA LYS A 155 -18.70 -2.89 15.76
C LYS A 155 -18.23 -3.78 14.61
N VAL A 156 -18.63 -3.47 13.38
CA VAL A 156 -18.22 -4.21 12.19
C VAL A 156 -16.73 -4.06 11.94
N TYR A 157 -16.25 -2.82 11.76
CA TYR A 157 -14.85 -2.61 11.37
C TYR A 157 -13.89 -3.03 12.48
N ASN A 158 -14.22 -2.84 13.77
CA ASN A 158 -13.32 -3.23 14.86
C ASN A 158 -13.08 -4.76 14.92
N ALA A 159 -14.09 -5.57 14.56
CA ALA A 159 -13.93 -7.02 14.50
C ALA A 159 -13.01 -7.46 13.35
N VAL A 160 -13.15 -6.85 12.18
CA VAL A 160 -12.28 -7.14 11.03
C VAL A 160 -10.88 -6.58 11.24
N ARG A 161 -10.79 -5.39 11.84
CA ARG A 161 -9.54 -4.71 12.17
C ARG A 161 -8.59 -5.60 12.95
N TRP A 162 -9.07 -6.28 14.00
CA TRP A 162 -8.22 -7.20 14.75
C TRP A 162 -7.52 -8.24 13.85
N PHE A 163 -8.25 -8.78 12.87
CA PHE A 163 -7.67 -9.75 11.93
C PHE A 163 -6.69 -9.08 10.95
N ILE A 164 -7.01 -7.87 10.49
CA ILE A 164 -6.12 -7.07 9.64
C ILE A 164 -4.82 -6.74 10.40
N ASP A 165 -4.88 -6.36 11.67
CA ASP A 165 -3.70 -6.04 12.49
C ASP A 165 -2.77 -7.25 12.66
N VAL A 166 -3.33 -8.46 12.72
CA VAL A 166 -2.56 -9.72 12.77
C VAL A 166 -1.88 -10.03 11.44
N VAL A 167 -2.54 -9.75 10.31
CA VAL A 167 -2.01 -10.03 8.97
C VAL A 167 -1.06 -8.93 8.49
N TYR A 168 -1.31 -7.69 8.90
CA TYR A 168 -0.63 -6.47 8.48
C TYR A 168 -0.25 -5.64 9.72
N PRO A 169 0.89 -5.94 10.36
CA PRO A 169 1.31 -5.28 11.59
C PRO A 169 1.56 -3.77 11.46
N SER A 170 1.73 -3.26 10.22
CA SER A 170 1.87 -1.83 9.92
C SER A 170 0.56 -1.03 10.05
N THR A 171 -0.56 -1.70 10.31
CA THR A 171 -1.88 -1.06 10.34
C THR A 171 -1.92 0.10 11.34
N ARG A 172 -2.36 1.27 10.87
CA ARG A 172 -2.47 2.49 11.68
C ARG A 172 -3.91 2.79 12.03
N HIS A 173 -4.08 3.49 13.15
CA HIS A 173 -5.38 3.77 13.74
C HIS A 173 -5.50 5.24 14.11
N GLY A 174 -6.49 5.93 13.56
CA GLY A 174 -6.92 7.25 14.05
C GLY A 174 -5.89 8.40 14.01
N GLY A 175 -4.69 8.19 13.47
CA GLY A 175 -3.60 9.17 13.35
C GLY A 175 -3.72 10.06 12.11
N SER A 176 -2.97 11.16 12.09
CA SER A 176 -3.00 12.25 11.09
C SER A 176 -2.72 11.78 9.66
N THR A 177 -3.74 11.29 8.96
CA THR A 177 -3.72 11.26 7.50
C THR A 177 -3.63 12.68 6.98
N ARG A 178 -2.94 12.86 5.85
CA ARG A 178 -2.83 14.14 5.16
C ARG A 178 -3.96 14.36 4.17
N PHE A 179 -5.06 13.63 4.30
CA PHE A 179 -6.33 13.92 3.64
C PHE A 179 -6.96 15.20 4.20
N GLN A 180 -6.27 16.33 3.99
CA GLN A 180 -6.71 17.65 4.43
C GLN A 180 -7.29 18.39 3.23
N LYS A 181 -8.59 18.68 3.32
CA LYS A 181 -9.26 19.63 2.42
C LYS A 181 -9.84 20.77 3.25
N LYS A 182 -9.27 21.97 3.08
CA LYS A 182 -9.68 23.25 3.68
C LYS A 182 -9.67 23.28 5.22
N PHE A 183 -10.60 22.59 5.89
CA PHE A 183 -10.82 22.61 7.35
C PHE A 183 -11.32 21.27 7.95
N THR A 184 -11.41 20.19 7.15
CA THR A 184 -11.89 18.89 7.62
C THR A 184 -10.80 17.83 7.49
N ASN A 185 -10.51 17.13 8.58
CA ASN A 185 -9.65 15.94 8.58
C ASN A 185 -10.52 14.72 8.29
N TYR A 186 -10.35 14.11 7.11
CA TYR A 186 -11.04 12.87 6.80
C TYR A 186 -10.18 11.68 7.23
N LYS A 187 -10.74 10.79 8.04
CA LYS A 187 -10.03 9.65 8.64
C LYS A 187 -10.69 8.35 8.18
N PRO A 188 -10.01 7.54 7.34
CA PRO A 188 -10.45 6.19 7.06
C PRO A 188 -10.50 5.34 8.33
N ASP A 189 -11.39 4.35 8.35
CA ASP A 189 -11.52 3.42 9.48
C ASP A 189 -10.24 2.60 9.72
N ILE A 190 -9.58 2.15 8.65
CA ILE A 190 -8.38 1.33 8.70
C ILE A 190 -7.36 1.83 7.67
N LEU A 191 -6.11 2.01 8.11
CA LEU A 191 -5.00 2.43 7.26
C LEU A 191 -3.95 1.33 7.24
N ILE A 192 -3.55 0.88 6.06
CA ILE A 192 -2.59 -0.21 5.85
C ILE A 192 -1.45 0.31 4.97
N PRO A 193 -0.46 0.99 5.57
CA PRO A 193 0.61 1.67 4.83
C PRO A 193 1.47 0.74 3.98
N GLU A 194 1.76 -0.47 4.45
CA GLU A 194 2.54 -1.45 3.67
C GLU A 194 1.90 -1.80 2.33
N LEU A 195 0.56 -1.67 2.24
CA LEU A 195 -0.23 -1.83 1.02
C LEU A 195 -0.60 -0.52 0.34
N GLN A 196 -0.18 0.63 0.89
CA GLN A 196 -0.62 1.96 0.48
C GLN A 196 -2.15 2.03 0.37
N SER A 197 -2.84 1.35 1.29
CA SER A 197 -4.28 1.09 1.22
C SER A 197 -5.01 1.68 2.41
N ALA A 198 -6.19 2.22 2.18
CA ALA A 198 -7.12 2.64 3.22
C ALA A 198 -8.46 1.93 3.05
N VAL A 199 -9.12 1.62 4.16
CA VAL A 199 -10.43 0.96 4.19
C VAL A 199 -11.42 1.82 4.94
N GLU A 200 -12.60 1.98 4.36
CA GLU A 200 -13.75 2.66 4.92
C GLU A 200 -14.92 1.66 5.02
N TYR A 201 -15.60 1.61 6.15
CA TYR A 201 -16.80 0.81 6.35
C TYR A 201 -18.04 1.68 6.29
N LYS A 202 -19.15 1.09 5.83
CA LYS A 202 -20.50 1.65 5.97
C LYS A 202 -21.47 0.57 6.40
N TYR A 203 -22.28 0.87 7.42
CA TYR A 203 -23.32 -0.04 7.91
C TYR A 203 -24.71 0.38 7.41
N VAL A 204 -25.31 -0.43 6.54
CA VAL A 204 -26.65 -0.23 5.99
C VAL A 204 -27.66 -1.00 6.82
N ARG A 205 -28.50 -0.26 7.55
CA ARG A 205 -29.64 -0.82 8.30
C ARG A 205 -30.73 -1.28 7.35
N SER A 206 -31.43 -2.34 7.75
CA SER A 206 -32.56 -2.89 6.99
C SER A 206 -33.59 -1.80 6.67
N GLY A 207 -34.04 -1.75 5.42
CA GLY A 207 -35.00 -0.77 4.93
C GLY A 207 -34.47 0.66 4.78
N LYS A 208 -33.16 0.90 4.92
CA LYS A 208 -32.53 2.18 4.56
C LYS A 208 -32.04 2.15 3.12
N SER A 209 -32.13 3.30 2.45
CA SER A 209 -31.64 3.45 1.08
C SER A 209 -30.12 3.44 1.05
N PHE A 210 -29.55 2.42 0.41
CA PHE A 210 -28.12 2.33 0.15
C PHE A 210 -27.57 3.52 -0.65
N GLY A 211 -28.37 4.15 -1.51
CA GLY A 211 -27.94 5.28 -2.34
C GLY A 211 -27.34 6.44 -1.53
N THR A 212 -27.88 6.71 -0.34
CA THR A 212 -27.35 7.74 0.57
C THR A 212 -25.97 7.40 1.11
N TYR A 213 -25.69 6.11 1.34
CA TYR A 213 -24.37 5.66 1.79
C TYR A 213 -23.35 5.72 0.65
N LEU A 214 -23.78 5.45 -0.60
CA LEU A 214 -22.95 5.68 -1.77
C LEU A 214 -22.57 7.15 -1.96
N ASP A 215 -23.49 8.08 -1.69
CA ASP A 215 -23.20 9.52 -1.75
C ASP A 215 -22.16 9.94 -0.70
N GLN A 216 -22.25 9.39 0.50
CA GLN A 216 -21.26 9.59 1.56
C GLN A 216 -19.89 9.05 1.14
N LEU A 217 -19.85 7.79 0.69
CA LEU A 217 -18.61 7.18 0.18
C LEU A 217 -18.01 7.95 -0.99
N LYS A 218 -18.83 8.47 -1.90
CA LYS A 218 -18.34 9.27 -3.02
C LYS A 218 -17.75 10.59 -2.54
N THR A 219 -18.37 11.21 -1.54
CA THR A 219 -17.84 12.42 -0.90
C THR A 219 -16.48 12.16 -0.26
N ASP A 220 -16.32 11.03 0.42
CA ASP A 220 -15.04 10.60 0.98
C ASP A 220 -14.02 10.31 -0.13
N ALA A 221 -14.42 9.65 -1.21
CA ALA A 221 -13.57 9.39 -2.37
C ALA A 221 -13.04 10.64 -3.06
N ASP A 222 -13.87 11.68 -3.17
CA ASP A 222 -13.45 12.97 -3.72
C ASP A 222 -12.60 13.80 -2.73
N SER A 223 -12.54 13.36 -1.48
CA SER A 223 -11.84 14.05 -0.39
C SER A 223 -10.52 13.37 0.00
N TYR A 224 -10.41 12.04 -0.15
CA TYR A 224 -9.17 11.27 0.03
C TYR A 224 -8.22 11.47 -1.14
N THR A 225 -7.71 12.69 -1.26
CA THR A 225 -6.73 13.11 -2.27
C THR A 225 -5.59 13.84 -1.58
N GLY A 226 -4.36 13.70 -2.09
CA GLY A 226 -3.21 14.48 -1.64
C GLY A 226 -2.34 13.84 -0.56
N ASP A 227 -2.71 12.66 -0.05
CA ASP A 227 -1.82 11.84 0.78
C ASP A 227 -1.05 10.86 -0.12
N PRO A 228 0.28 11.03 -0.32
CA PRO A 228 1.06 10.17 -1.20
C PRO A 228 1.24 8.74 -0.69
N ASP A 229 0.97 8.51 0.61
CA ASP A 229 1.18 7.22 1.26
C ASP A 229 0.05 6.23 0.94
N TYR A 230 -1.11 6.73 0.52
CA TYR A 230 -2.30 5.93 0.26
C TYR A 230 -2.76 6.10 -1.18
N LYS A 231 -2.55 5.05 -1.95
CA LYS A 231 -2.84 4.99 -3.39
C LYS A 231 -4.11 4.19 -3.69
N TYR A 232 -4.52 3.27 -2.81
CA TYR A 232 -5.65 2.38 -3.02
C TYR A 232 -6.69 2.51 -1.90
N PHE A 233 -7.97 2.46 -2.25
CA PHE A 233 -9.07 2.68 -1.31
C PHE A 233 -10.10 1.58 -1.45
N TYR A 234 -10.54 1.07 -0.31
CA TYR A 234 -11.56 0.02 -0.23
C TYR A 234 -12.73 0.53 0.58
N ALA A 235 -13.93 0.45 0.04
CA ALA A 235 -15.16 0.74 0.77
C ALA A 235 -15.92 -0.57 1.01
N VAL A 236 -16.11 -0.96 2.26
CA VAL A 236 -16.90 -2.15 2.63
C VAL A 236 -18.27 -1.73 3.11
N VAL A 237 -19.29 -2.08 2.34
CA VAL A 237 -20.69 -1.82 2.64
C VAL A 237 -21.29 -3.07 3.25
N TYR A 238 -21.50 -3.04 4.56
CA TYR A 238 -22.16 -4.12 5.29
C TYR A 238 -23.67 -3.91 5.32
N PHE A 239 -24.43 -4.88 4.84
CA PHE A 239 -25.88 -4.91 4.89
C PHE A 239 -26.35 -5.77 6.07
N GLU A 240 -27.09 -5.16 6.99
CA GLU A 240 -27.73 -5.87 8.11
C GLU A 240 -28.53 -7.09 7.64
N ASN A 241 -29.29 -6.92 6.57
CA ASN A 241 -30.01 -7.97 5.88
C ASN A 241 -29.43 -8.20 4.47
N SER A 242 -28.66 -9.27 4.29
CA SER A 242 -28.09 -9.63 2.98
C SER A 242 -29.15 -9.94 1.91
N GLY A 243 -30.39 -10.24 2.29
CA GLY A 243 -31.50 -10.42 1.36
C GLY A 243 -31.91 -9.13 0.63
N GLU A 244 -31.49 -7.97 1.11
CA GLU A 244 -31.71 -6.66 0.46
C GLU A 244 -30.64 -6.36 -0.60
N LEU A 245 -29.59 -7.18 -0.69
CA LEU A 245 -28.49 -7.02 -1.64
C LEU A 245 -28.85 -7.65 -3.00
N SER A 246 -29.20 -6.82 -3.98
CA SER A 246 -29.15 -7.22 -5.39
C SER A 246 -27.74 -6.94 -5.93
N PRO A 247 -26.93 -7.95 -6.30
CA PRO A 247 -25.59 -7.71 -6.85
C PRO A 247 -25.62 -6.80 -8.08
N HIS A 248 -26.63 -6.96 -8.93
CA HIS A 248 -26.83 -6.09 -10.09
C HIS A 248 -27.15 -4.65 -9.68
N GLY A 249 -28.08 -4.46 -8.73
CA GLY A 249 -28.45 -3.14 -8.23
C GLY A 249 -27.28 -2.42 -7.54
N PHE A 250 -26.49 -3.16 -6.77
CA PHE A 250 -25.28 -2.64 -6.11
C PHE A 250 -24.23 -2.22 -7.14
N ASN A 251 -23.88 -3.10 -8.09
CA ASN A 251 -22.87 -2.80 -9.11
C ASN A 251 -23.30 -1.63 -10.00
N HIS A 252 -24.59 -1.55 -10.35
CA HIS A 252 -25.14 -0.41 -11.10
C HIS A 252 -25.00 0.89 -10.30
N GLY A 253 -25.42 0.89 -9.03
CA GLY A 253 -25.31 2.07 -8.16
C GLY A 253 -23.87 2.53 -7.98
N VAL A 254 -22.92 1.61 -7.78
CA VAL A 254 -21.48 1.94 -7.69
C VAL A 254 -20.97 2.55 -9.00
N THR A 255 -21.34 1.96 -10.15
CA THR A 255 -20.91 2.43 -11.48
C THR A 255 -21.45 3.84 -11.77
N GLU A 256 -22.71 4.12 -11.46
CA GLU A 256 -23.33 5.43 -11.65
C GLU A 256 -22.65 6.54 -10.86
N LYS A 257 -22.05 6.23 -9.71
CA LYS A 257 -21.35 7.21 -8.87
C LYS A 257 -19.98 7.60 -9.40
N GLN A 258 -19.42 6.88 -10.37
CA GLN A 258 -18.12 7.21 -10.99
C GLN A 258 -17.01 7.42 -9.94
N PHE A 259 -16.82 6.43 -9.06
CA PHE A 259 -15.69 6.44 -8.14
C PHE A 259 -14.35 6.54 -8.89
N PRO A 260 -13.32 7.16 -8.29
CA PRO A 260 -11.98 7.16 -8.88
C PRO A 260 -11.46 5.72 -9.11
N ASP A 261 -10.62 5.52 -10.12
CA ASP A 261 -10.14 4.18 -10.54
C ASP A 261 -9.41 3.40 -9.44
N ASN A 262 -8.90 4.10 -8.43
CA ASN A 262 -8.21 3.51 -7.30
C ASN A 262 -9.12 3.15 -6.11
N TRP A 263 -10.45 3.23 -6.28
CA TRP A 263 -11.45 2.82 -5.31
C TRP A 263 -12.09 1.48 -5.69
N THR A 264 -12.20 0.59 -4.72
CA THR A 264 -12.95 -0.67 -4.82
C THR A 264 -14.06 -0.70 -3.79
N VAL A 265 -15.31 -0.80 -4.23
CA VAL A 265 -16.48 -0.91 -3.35
C VAL A 265 -16.92 -2.37 -3.25
N ILE A 266 -17.05 -2.88 -2.03
CA ILE A 266 -17.36 -4.27 -1.68
C ILE A 266 -18.69 -4.31 -0.93
N ALA A 267 -19.57 -5.24 -1.29
CA ALA A 267 -20.82 -5.48 -0.56
C ALA A 267 -20.73 -6.76 0.28
N VAL A 268 -21.14 -6.70 1.56
CA VAL A 268 -21.07 -7.84 2.52
C VAL A 268 -22.33 -7.97 3.38
#